data_AF-A0A2A2S0K5-F1
#
_entry.id   AF-A0A2A2S0K5-F1
#
_cell.length_a   1.000
_cell.length_b   1.000
_cell.length_c   1.000
_cell.angle_alpha   90.00
_cell.angle_beta   90.00
_cell.angle_gamma   90.00
#
_symmetry.space_group_name_H-M   'P 1'
#
loop_
_entity.id
_entity.type
_entity.pdbx_description
1 polymer ?
#
loop_
_entity_poly.entity_id
_entity_poly.type
_entity_poly.pdbx_seq_one_letter_code
_entity_poly.pdbx_strand_id
1 'polypeptide(L)'
;MADYKEKLGGLASKLKEAGPPTPLQKVSPLKTANVGREVEVQFNNYIPKSLLKQLKTLALELDLSLKELNIKALKAYLKGS
;
A
#
# COMPACT_ATOMS: atom_id res chain seq x y z
N MET A 1 -4.43 34.77 -52.08
CA MET A 1 -3.59 35.19 -50.93
C MET A 1 -4.34 35.35 -49.60
N ALA A 2 -5.68 35.41 -49.56
CA ALA A 2 -6.45 35.49 -48.32
C ALA A 2 -6.48 34.18 -47.51
N ASP A 3 -6.55 33.04 -48.21
CA ASP A 3 -6.73 31.69 -47.67
C ASP A 3 -5.56 31.21 -46.76
N TYR A 4 -4.34 31.66 -47.03
CA TYR A 4 -3.15 31.29 -46.25
C TYR A 4 -3.09 32.02 -44.89
N LYS A 5 -3.58 33.26 -44.85
CA LYS A 5 -3.57 34.09 -43.64
C LYS A 5 -4.61 33.61 -42.63
N GLU A 6 -5.74 33.10 -43.11
CA GLU A 6 -6.78 32.49 -42.27
C GLU A 6 -6.32 31.16 -41.67
N LYS A 7 -5.62 30.31 -42.44
CA LYS A 7 -5.04 29.05 -41.93
C LYS A 7 -3.97 29.28 -40.86
N LEU A 8 -3.13 30.30 -41.03
CA LEU A 8 -2.14 30.69 -40.02
C LEU A 8 -2.78 31.27 -38.75
N GLY A 9 -3.84 32.09 -38.91
CA GLY A 9 -4.62 32.61 -37.78
C GLY A 9 -5.27 31.48 -36.98
N GLY A 10 -5.88 30.50 -37.67
CA GLY A 10 -6.49 29.33 -37.04
C GLY A 10 -5.49 28.42 -36.32
N LEU A 11 -4.26 28.30 -36.82
CA LEU A 11 -3.19 27.53 -36.17
C LEU A 11 -2.64 28.24 -34.92
N ALA A 12 -2.47 29.56 -34.98
CA ALA A 12 -2.02 30.36 -33.83
C ALA A 12 -3.04 30.33 -32.67
N SER A 13 -4.33 30.32 -32.98
CA SER A 13 -5.40 30.18 -31.98
C SER A 13 -5.38 28.79 -31.32
N LYS A 14 -5.24 27.71 -32.10
CA LYS A 14 -5.15 26.34 -31.58
C LYS A 14 -3.93 26.11 -30.68
N LEU A 15 -2.80 26.76 -30.97
CA LEU A 15 -1.58 26.70 -30.15
C LEU A 15 -1.69 27.48 -28.84
N LYS A 16 -2.53 28.52 -28.78
CA LYS A 16 -2.80 29.27 -27.54
C LYS A 16 -3.76 28.55 -26.61
N GLU A 17 -4.73 27.82 -27.15
CA GLU A 17 -5.75 27.10 -26.37
C GLU A 17 -5.24 25.73 -25.88
N ALA A 18 -4.39 25.06 -26.65
CA ALA A 18 -3.77 23.80 -26.25
C ALA A 18 -2.47 24.07 -25.47
N GLY A 19 -2.60 24.41 -24.17
CA GLY A 19 -1.46 24.34 -23.27
C GLY A 19 -0.79 22.95 -23.35
N PRO A 20 0.55 22.85 -23.29
CA PRO A 20 1.23 21.57 -23.41
C PRO A 20 0.68 20.62 -22.34
N PRO A 21 0.24 19.40 -22.71
CA PRO A 21 -0.28 18.47 -21.73
C PRO A 21 0.83 18.17 -20.73
N THR A 22 0.59 18.51 -19.46
CA THR A 22 1.50 18.11 -18.38
C THR A 22 1.62 16.59 -18.41
N PRO A 23 2.85 16.03 -18.37
CA PRO A 23 3.04 14.59 -18.34
C PRO A 23 2.51 14.06 -17.00
N LEU A 24 1.23 13.71 -16.98
CA LEU A 24 0.57 13.17 -15.81
C LEU A 24 0.91 11.69 -15.73
N GLN A 25 1.85 11.34 -14.84
CA GLN A 25 2.22 9.95 -14.60
C GLN A 25 1.02 9.19 -14.03
N LYS A 26 0.41 8.33 -14.86
CA LYS A 26 -0.64 7.42 -14.41
C LYS A 26 -0.01 6.29 -13.61
N VAL A 27 -0.10 6.39 -12.28
CA VAL A 27 0.26 5.27 -11.40
C VAL A 27 -0.97 4.39 -11.21
N SER A 28 -0.90 3.15 -11.68
CA SER A 28 -1.87 2.11 -11.35
C SER A 28 -1.37 1.38 -10.11
N PRO A 29 -2.20 1.16 -9.07
CA PRO A 29 -1.83 0.31 -7.95
C PRO A 29 -1.47 -1.07 -8.48
N LEU A 30 -0.24 -1.53 -8.22
CA LEU A 30 0.09 -2.93 -8.40
C LEU A 30 -0.79 -3.70 -7.42
N LYS A 31 -1.79 -4.41 -7.94
CA LYS A 31 -2.52 -5.41 -7.16
C LYS A 31 -1.49 -6.46 -6.81
N THR A 32 -0.90 -6.36 -5.64
CA THR A 32 -0.10 -7.42 -5.06
C THR A 32 -1.06 -8.59 -4.88
N ALA A 33 -1.08 -9.47 -5.86
CA ALA A 33 -1.71 -10.75 -5.71
C ALA A 33 -0.98 -11.41 -4.53
N ASN A 34 -1.67 -11.52 -3.39
CA ASN A 34 -1.23 -12.29 -2.24
C ASN A 34 -1.31 -13.78 -2.63
N VAL A 35 -0.48 -14.20 -3.58
CA VAL A 35 -0.39 -15.59 -4.02
C VAL A 35 0.35 -16.34 -2.91
N GLY A 36 -0.40 -17.07 -2.08
CA GLY A 36 0.15 -18.01 -1.11
C GLY A 36 0.08 -17.60 0.38
N ARG A 37 -0.59 -16.51 0.74
CA ARG A 37 -0.88 -16.24 2.17
C ARG A 37 -2.13 -17.03 2.58
N GLU A 38 -2.01 -17.82 3.65
CA GLU A 38 -3.17 -18.44 4.29
C GLU A 38 -4.22 -17.38 4.65
N VAL A 39 -5.49 -17.75 4.61
CA VAL A 39 -6.58 -16.84 4.98
C VAL A 39 -6.44 -16.53 6.46
N GLU A 40 -6.06 -15.30 6.77
CA GLU A 40 -5.91 -14.84 8.15
C GLU A 40 -7.28 -14.46 8.73
N VAL A 41 -7.54 -14.93 9.95
CA VAL A 41 -8.72 -14.56 10.73
C VAL A 41 -8.32 -13.74 11.96
N GLN A 42 -9.19 -12.84 12.39
CA GLN A 42 -8.97 -12.06 13.61
C GLN A 42 -9.18 -12.94 14.84
N PHE A 43 -8.21 -12.92 15.76
CA PHE A 43 -8.28 -13.62 17.04
C PHE A 43 -8.41 -12.61 18.18
N ASN A 44 -9.60 -12.54 18.77
CA ASN A 44 -9.93 -11.57 19.82
C ASN A 44 -9.92 -12.23 21.19
N ASN A 45 -8.96 -11.86 22.03
CA ASN A 45 -8.86 -12.33 23.41
C ASN A 45 -8.69 -11.17 24.39
N TYR A 46 -9.18 -11.37 25.61
CA TYR A 46 -8.83 -10.52 26.75
C TYR A 46 -7.56 -11.06 27.41
N ILE A 47 -6.57 -10.20 27.61
CA ILE A 47 -5.35 -10.51 28.34
C ILE A 47 -5.03 -9.42 29.37
N PRO A 48 -4.31 -9.73 30.46
CA PRO A 48 -3.85 -8.71 31.40
C PRO A 48 -3.01 -7.63 30.71
N LYS A 49 -3.18 -6.37 31.13
CA LYS A 49 -2.40 -5.24 30.57
C LYS A 49 -0.89 -5.40 30.77
N SER A 50 -0.49 -6.02 31.88
CA SER A 50 0.92 -6.35 32.18
C SER A 50 1.50 -7.29 31.13
N LEU A 51 0.75 -8.34 30.76
CA LEU A 51 1.17 -9.31 29.76
C LEU A 51 1.31 -8.69 28.37
N LEU A 52 0.38 -7.81 27.98
CA LEU A 52 0.49 -7.08 26.71
C LEU A 52 1.75 -6.20 26.66
N LYS A 53 2.14 -5.56 27.77
CA LYS A 53 3.38 -4.77 27.84
C LYS A 53 4.61 -5.66 27.66
N GLN A 54 4.65 -6.81 28.35
CA GLN A 54 5.76 -7.77 28.23
C GLN A 54 5.89 -8.30 26.79
N LEU A 55 4.78 -8.66 26.14
CA LEU A 55 4.78 -9.10 24.74
C LEU A 55 5.32 -8.02 23.80
N LYS A 56 4.97 -6.74 24.02
CA LYS A 56 5.49 -5.64 23.22
C LYS A 56 7.00 -5.45 23.40
N THR A 57 7.49 -5.49 24.64
CA THR A 57 8.92 -5.39 24.92
C THR A 57 9.68 -6.53 24.26
N LEU A 58 9.20 -7.77 24.41
CA LEU A 58 9.82 -8.94 23.80
C LEU A 58 9.81 -8.89 22.27
N ALA A 59 8.72 -8.40 21.67
CA ALA A 59 8.62 -8.20 20.23
C ALA A 59 9.68 -7.22 19.72
N LEU A 60 9.94 -6.13 20.45
CA LEU A 60 11.00 -5.18 20.13
C LEU A 60 12.40 -5.79 20.27
N GLU A 61 12.65 -6.55 21.34
CA GLU A 61 13.95 -7.22 21.56
C GLU A 61 14.29 -8.23 20.46
N LEU A 62 13.28 -8.92 19.92
CA LEU A 62 13.45 -9.94 18.90
C LEU A 62 13.34 -9.41 17.46
N ASP A 63 13.10 -8.10 17.29
CA ASP A 63 12.79 -7.46 16.00
C ASP A 63 11.67 -8.18 15.23
N LEU A 64 10.58 -8.52 15.95
CA LEU A 64 9.41 -9.21 15.40
C LEU A 64 8.17 -8.34 15.52
N SER A 65 7.23 -8.51 14.59
CA SER A 65 5.88 -7.99 14.80
C SER A 65 5.17 -8.75 15.93
N LEU A 66 4.25 -8.07 16.62
CA LEU A 66 3.37 -8.72 17.62
C LEU A 66 2.61 -9.91 17.04
N LYS A 67 2.24 -9.83 15.77
CA LYS A 67 1.55 -10.91 15.07
C LYS A 67 2.44 -12.15 14.94
N GLU A 68 3.68 -11.99 14.49
CA GLU A 68 4.63 -13.10 14.36
C GLU A 68 4.96 -13.72 15.70
N LEU A 69 5.16 -12.88 16.73
CA LEU A 69 5.39 -13.35 18.10
C LEU A 69 4.22 -14.21 18.59
N ASN A 70 2.98 -13.72 18.42
CA ASN A 70 1.78 -14.45 18.83
C ASN A 70 1.64 -15.79 18.07
N ILE A 71 1.85 -15.80 16.75
CA ILE A 71 1.78 -17.03 15.96
C ILE A 71 2.85 -18.03 16.41
N LYS A 72 4.10 -17.57 16.66
CA LYS A 72 5.17 -18.42 17.17
C LYS A 72 4.82 -19.03 18.53
N ALA A 73 4.32 -18.22 19.46
CA ALA A 73 3.91 -18.69 20.79
C ALA A 73 2.79 -19.73 20.71
N LEU A 74 1.74 -19.46 19.91
CA LEU A 74 0.63 -20.39 19.72
C LEU A 74 1.08 -21.70 19.07
N LYS A 75 1.92 -21.63 18.03
CA LYS A 75 2.48 -22.84 17.38
C LYS A 75 3.38 -23.63 18.33
N ALA A 76 4.18 -22.96 19.16
CA ALA A 76 5.02 -23.62 20.14
C ALA A 76 4.18 -24.35 21.20
N TYR A 77 3.13 -23.69 21.69
CA TYR A 77 2.19 -24.29 22.65
C TYR A 77 1.53 -25.56 22.09
N LEU A 78 1.04 -25.52 20.84
CA LEU A 78 0.41 -26.67 20.17
C LEU A 78 1.37 -27.81 19.81
N LYS A 79 2.68 -27.54 19.69
CA LYS A 79 3.70 -28.58 19.45
C LYS A 79 4.13 -29.30 20.74
N GLY A 80 3.90 -28.67 21.89
CA GLY A 80 4.26 -29.19 23.21
C GLY A 80 3.11 -29.87 23.96
N SER A 81 1.97 -30.12 23.30
CA SER A 81 0.79 -30.83 23.80
C SER A 81 0.65 -32.21 23.16
#